data_AF-A0AAD3MC41-F1
#
_entry.id   AF-A0AAD3MC41-F1
#
_cell.length_a   1.000
_cell.length_b   1.000
_cell.length_c   1.000
_cell.angle_alpha   90.00
_cell.angle_beta   90.00
_cell.angle_gamma   90.00
#
_symmetry.space_group_name_H-M   'P 1'
#
loop_
_entity.id
_entity.type
_entity.pdbx_description
1 polymer ?
#
loop_
_entity_poly.entity_id
_entity_poly.type
_entity_poly.pdbx_seq_one_letter_code
_entity_poly.pdbx_strand_id
1 'polypeptide(L)'
;MNVMPTGEGEAQFNYHFGDCKFKKLVKPDEWVPQFMNPGSGVSEGRGGLVFHMALLNEQLTGVAESNVIPLGSFMPIWAAVEQKSHQPLLLLMEECVAATTPELQPGSQVYPIISNKGCLLESMRGSSVFLPRYHSSAIILYLQSFKFGLGEEVYIHCKLVAWDPNILDESKKACHYVKENGGWELLDDPFQSSLCSCCDSTCKSRAKRGVGWESHGWSHNSVLGPLIIEDPSGSKAHNTSVGSVTTD
;
A
#
# COMPACT_ATOMS: atom_id res chain seq x y z
N MET A 1 -22.75 -14.88 6.63
CA MET A 1 -21.60 -14.48 5.79
C MET A 1 -20.59 -13.87 6.73
N ASN A 2 -19.49 -14.58 6.99
CA ASN A 2 -18.39 -14.08 7.81
C ASN A 2 -17.46 -13.35 6.84
N VAL A 3 -17.50 -12.02 6.83
CA VAL A 3 -16.59 -11.20 6.03
C VAL A 3 -15.19 -11.32 6.62
N MET A 4 -14.17 -11.43 5.77
CA MET A 4 -12.78 -11.48 6.21
C MET A 4 -12.39 -10.22 7.00
N PRO A 5 -11.54 -10.36 8.05
CA PRO A 5 -11.03 -9.21 8.77
C PRO A 5 -10.25 -8.27 7.84
N THR A 6 -10.62 -7.00 7.88
CA THR A 6 -9.97 -5.91 7.16
C THR A 6 -8.91 -5.25 8.05
N GLY A 7 -7.79 -4.85 7.46
CA GLY A 7 -6.76 -4.10 8.15
C GLY A 7 -7.07 -2.61 8.12
N GLU A 8 -7.86 -2.13 9.08
CA GLU A 8 -8.21 -0.71 9.24
C GLU A 8 -7.24 0.01 10.17
N GLY A 9 -6.96 1.28 9.89
CA GLY A 9 -6.24 2.11 10.85
C GLY A 9 -6.18 3.59 10.48
N GLU A 10 -5.87 4.42 11.47
CA GLU A 10 -5.87 5.87 11.36
C GLU A 10 -4.46 6.46 11.45
N ALA A 11 -4.17 7.45 10.60
CA ALA A 11 -3.00 8.32 10.72
C ALA A 11 -3.46 9.75 11.01
N GLN A 12 -3.04 10.30 12.15
CA GLN A 12 -3.38 11.66 12.57
C GLN A 12 -2.30 12.68 12.20
N PHE A 13 -2.72 13.90 11.86
CA PHE A 13 -1.79 14.97 11.50
C PHE A 13 -2.34 16.37 11.79
N ASN A 14 -1.40 17.30 11.96
CA ASN A 14 -1.68 18.71 12.11
C ASN A 14 -1.33 19.42 10.79
N TYR A 15 -2.27 20.18 10.24
CA TYR A 15 -2.00 21.11 9.15
C TYR A 15 -1.80 22.50 9.71
N HIS A 16 -0.72 23.17 9.28
CA HIS A 16 -0.63 24.61 9.39
C HIS A 16 -1.20 25.22 8.12
N PHE A 17 -2.35 25.86 8.23
CA PHE A 17 -2.80 26.75 7.16
C PHE A 17 -1.82 27.93 7.14
N GLY A 18 -1.20 28.18 5.98
CA GLY A 18 -0.17 29.20 5.83
C GLY A 18 -0.61 30.59 6.30
N ASP A 19 0.35 31.44 6.65
CA ASP A 19 0.11 32.79 7.16
C ASP A 19 -0.86 33.57 6.25
N CYS A 20 -2.11 33.77 6.69
CA CYS A 20 -3.02 34.69 6.03
C CYS A 20 -2.54 36.13 6.26
N LYS A 21 -1.72 36.64 5.35
CA LYS A 21 -1.32 38.05 5.33
C LYS A 21 -2.37 38.86 4.57
N PHE A 22 -3.34 39.40 5.30
CA PHE A 22 -4.30 40.35 4.73
C PHE A 22 -3.55 41.62 4.28
N LYS A 23 -3.37 41.80 2.96
CA LYS A 23 -2.89 43.07 2.40
C LYS A 23 -4.06 44.05 2.32
N LYS A 24 -3.97 45.16 3.05
CA LYS A 24 -4.94 46.26 2.96
C LYS A 24 -4.64 47.11 1.72
N LEU A 25 -5.64 47.38 0.89
CA LEU A 25 -5.61 48.46 -0.10
C LEU A 25 -6.02 49.74 0.62
N VAL A 26 -5.05 50.54 1.11
CA VAL A 26 -5.32 51.88 1.68
C VAL A 26 -4.78 52.94 0.74
N LYS A 27 -5.53 54.02 0.56
CA LYS A 27 -5.02 55.25 -0.05
C LYS A 27 -3.95 55.88 0.87
N PRO A 28 -2.96 56.62 0.33
CA PRO A 28 -1.70 56.88 1.04
C PRO A 28 -1.77 57.73 2.32
N ASP A 29 -2.87 58.45 2.62
CA ASP A 29 -2.85 59.54 3.62
C ASP A 29 -3.90 59.45 4.75
N GLU A 30 -4.37 58.25 5.13
CA GLU A 30 -5.36 58.13 6.21
C GLU A 30 -4.77 57.52 7.50
N TRP A 31 -4.89 58.24 8.62
CA TRP A 31 -4.46 57.82 9.97
C TRP A 31 -5.22 56.56 10.41
N VAL A 32 -4.51 55.49 10.76
CA VAL A 32 -5.11 54.21 11.15
C VAL A 32 -5.04 54.05 12.68
N PRO A 33 -6.20 53.92 13.36
CA PRO A 33 -6.24 53.58 14.77
C PRO A 33 -5.54 52.24 15.05
N GLN A 34 -4.80 52.16 16.16
CA GLN A 34 -3.96 51.01 16.54
C GLN A 34 -4.72 49.68 16.69
N PHE A 35 -6.04 49.73 16.89
CA PHE A 35 -6.91 48.54 16.93
C PHE A 35 -7.25 47.96 15.55
N MET A 36 -6.91 48.65 14.46
CA MET A 36 -7.05 48.17 13.06
C MET A 36 -5.73 47.64 12.47
N ASN A 37 -4.75 47.31 13.31
CA ASN A 37 -3.54 46.61 12.86
C ASN A 37 -3.91 45.18 12.42
N PRO A 38 -3.52 44.73 11.20
CA PRO A 38 -3.81 43.39 10.75
C PRO A 38 -3.13 42.38 11.67
N GLY A 39 -3.93 41.56 12.35
CA GLY A 39 -3.42 40.43 13.10
C GLY A 39 -2.89 39.37 12.15
N SER A 40 -1.68 38.88 12.39
CA SER A 40 -1.23 37.60 11.86
C SER A 40 -1.77 36.49 12.76
N GLY A 41 -2.63 35.64 12.23
CA GLY A 41 -3.09 34.43 12.91
C GLY A 41 -2.51 33.20 12.22
N VAL A 42 -2.00 32.26 13.01
CA VAL A 42 -1.73 30.90 12.55
C VAL A 42 -2.98 30.09 12.84
N SER A 43 -3.51 29.41 11.83
CA SER A 43 -4.62 28.47 12.04
C SER A 43 -4.09 27.05 11.91
N GLU A 44 -4.31 26.26 12.95
CA GLU A 44 -3.96 24.84 13.00
C GLU A 44 -5.23 24.00 12.89
N GLY A 45 -5.28 23.12 11.88
CA GLY A 45 -6.33 22.12 11.73
C GLY A 45 -5.82 20.75 12.12
N ARG A 46 -6.62 19.96 12.84
CA ARG A 46 -6.36 18.54 13.08
C ARG A 46 -7.13 17.71 12.05
N GLY A 47 -6.44 16.84 11.33
CA GLY A 47 -7.00 15.93 10.34
C GLY A 47 -6.56 14.49 10.59
N GLY A 48 -7.32 13.53 10.05
CA GLY A 48 -6.99 12.11 10.11
C GLY A 48 -7.28 11.43 8.77
N LEU A 49 -6.38 10.56 8.33
CA LEU A 49 -6.57 9.67 7.18
C LEU A 49 -6.90 8.27 7.70
N VAL A 50 -7.95 7.65 7.14
CA VAL A 50 -8.32 6.27 7.45
C VAL A 50 -7.83 5.39 6.30
N PHE A 51 -6.97 4.44 6.61
CA PHE A 51 -6.44 3.46 5.68
C PHE A 51 -7.21 2.16 5.82
N HIS A 52 -7.44 1.52 4.67
CA HIS A 52 -8.15 0.26 4.53
C HIS A 52 -7.29 -0.71 3.74
N MET A 53 -7.26 -1.97 4.15
CA MET A 53 -6.70 -3.07 3.37
C MET A 53 -7.58 -4.32 3.50
N ALA A 54 -7.90 -4.94 2.37
CA ALA A 54 -8.77 -6.12 2.32
C ALA A 54 -8.36 -7.06 1.18
N LEU A 55 -8.67 -8.35 1.33
CA LEU A 55 -8.72 -9.27 0.20
C LEU A 55 -10.07 -9.11 -0.51
N LEU A 56 -10.06 -8.99 -1.84
CA LEU A 56 -11.26 -8.99 -2.66
C LEU A 56 -11.58 -10.39 -3.19
N ASN A 57 -12.84 -10.59 -3.57
CA ASN A 57 -13.24 -11.75 -4.37
C ASN A 57 -12.63 -11.69 -5.78
N GLU A 58 -12.68 -12.82 -6.51
CA GLU A 58 -12.12 -12.94 -7.86
C GLU A 58 -12.75 -11.96 -8.87
N GLN A 59 -13.99 -11.55 -8.64
CA GLN A 59 -14.72 -10.61 -9.51
C GLN A 59 -14.39 -9.14 -9.20
N LEU A 60 -13.58 -8.86 -8.17
CA LEU A 60 -13.23 -7.52 -7.70
C LEU A 60 -14.45 -6.66 -7.31
N THR A 61 -15.54 -7.29 -6.90
CA THR A 61 -16.81 -6.61 -6.58
C THR A 61 -17.02 -6.35 -5.10
N GLY A 62 -16.26 -7.02 -4.24
CA GLY A 62 -16.39 -6.91 -2.79
C GLY A 62 -15.31 -7.68 -2.06
N VAL A 63 -15.35 -7.59 -0.72
CA VAL A 63 -14.43 -8.32 0.17
C VAL A 63 -14.66 -9.83 0.01
N ALA A 64 -13.57 -10.59 0.01
CA ALA A 64 -13.62 -12.03 -0.07
C ALA A 64 -14.36 -12.63 1.14
N GLU A 65 -15.15 -13.68 0.90
CA GLU A 65 -15.84 -14.43 1.94
C GLU A 65 -15.00 -15.60 2.49
N SER A 66 -13.91 -15.95 1.79
CA SER A 66 -12.99 -17.04 2.15
C SER A 66 -11.60 -16.49 2.39
N ASN A 67 -10.92 -17.04 3.40
CA ASN A 67 -9.52 -16.82 3.69
C ASN A 67 -8.60 -17.94 3.17
N VAL A 68 -9.17 -18.97 2.55
CA VAL A 68 -8.45 -20.12 1.98
C VAL A 68 -8.13 -19.84 0.53
N ILE A 69 -6.83 -19.84 0.20
CA ILE A 69 -6.31 -19.50 -1.12
C ILE A 69 -5.57 -20.71 -1.69
N PRO A 70 -6.06 -21.30 -2.80
CA PRO A 70 -5.34 -22.37 -3.47
C PRO A 70 -3.96 -21.89 -3.94
N LEU A 71 -2.93 -22.72 -3.77
CA LEU A 71 -1.58 -22.43 -4.24
C LEU A 71 -1.57 -22.19 -5.77
N GLY A 72 -0.96 -21.08 -6.19
CA GLY A 72 -0.87 -20.65 -7.58
C GLY A 72 -2.08 -19.85 -8.09
N SER A 73 -3.17 -19.74 -7.34
CA SER A 73 -4.30 -18.86 -7.68
C SER A 73 -3.96 -17.39 -7.43
N PHE A 74 -4.79 -16.48 -7.93
CA PHE A 74 -4.65 -15.06 -7.66
C PHE A 74 -5.50 -14.63 -6.46
N MET A 75 -4.92 -13.77 -5.64
CA MET A 75 -5.51 -13.18 -4.44
C MET A 75 -5.43 -11.65 -4.56
N PRO A 76 -6.52 -10.98 -5.00
CA PRO A 76 -6.53 -9.53 -5.17
C PRO A 76 -6.53 -8.82 -3.82
N ILE A 77 -5.45 -8.12 -3.51
CA ILE A 77 -5.32 -7.31 -2.29
C ILE A 77 -5.60 -5.86 -2.66
N TRP A 78 -6.65 -5.32 -2.08
CA TRP A 78 -7.04 -3.93 -2.23
C TRP A 78 -6.62 -3.13 -1.02
N ALA A 79 -6.12 -1.92 -1.27
CA ALA A 79 -5.95 -0.92 -0.23
C ALA A 79 -6.52 0.43 -0.69
N ALA A 80 -7.05 1.19 0.24
CA ALA A 80 -7.54 2.55 0.01
C ALA A 80 -7.26 3.48 1.19
N VAL A 81 -7.23 4.78 0.92
CA VAL A 81 -7.26 5.82 1.94
C VAL A 81 -8.48 6.71 1.75
N GLU A 82 -9.24 6.91 2.83
CA GLU A 82 -10.34 7.85 2.86
C GLU A 82 -9.81 9.28 2.89
N GLN A 83 -10.10 10.02 1.84
CA GLN A 83 -9.56 11.36 1.67
C GLN A 83 -10.40 12.45 2.35
N LYS A 84 -11.64 12.17 2.80
CA LYS A 84 -12.60 13.15 3.37
C LYS A 84 -12.49 14.53 2.68
N SER A 85 -12.02 15.56 3.38
CA SER A 85 -11.85 16.94 2.87
C SER A 85 -10.39 17.30 2.59
N HIS A 86 -9.52 16.31 2.41
CA HIS A 86 -8.12 16.49 2.04
C HIS A 86 -7.96 16.71 0.53
N GLN A 87 -6.87 17.36 0.12
CA GLN A 87 -6.46 17.43 -1.29
C GLN A 87 -6.26 16.02 -1.89
N PRO A 88 -6.31 15.86 -3.24
CA PRO A 88 -6.13 14.56 -3.89
C PRO A 88 -4.85 13.85 -3.45
N LEU A 89 -5.00 12.60 -3.02
CA LEU A 89 -3.92 11.71 -2.59
C LEU A 89 -3.74 10.54 -3.55
N LEU A 90 -2.49 10.15 -3.74
CA LEU A 90 -2.08 8.90 -4.38
C LEU A 90 -1.73 7.88 -3.29
N LEU A 91 -2.39 6.72 -3.31
CA LEU A 91 -2.04 5.62 -2.40
C LEU A 91 -0.96 4.73 -3.01
N LEU A 92 0.08 4.46 -2.24
CA LEU A 92 1.19 3.59 -2.62
C LEU A 92 1.34 2.45 -1.60
N MET A 93 1.68 1.26 -2.08
CA MET A 93 2.20 0.18 -1.25
C MET A 93 3.73 0.29 -1.28
N GLU A 94 4.33 0.85 -0.24
CA GLU A 94 5.78 1.12 -0.23
C GLU A 94 6.58 -0.15 0.02
N GLU A 95 6.13 -0.97 0.98
CA GLU A 95 6.74 -2.24 1.37
C GLU A 95 5.64 -3.22 1.80
N CYS A 96 5.73 -4.48 1.38
CA CYS A 96 4.85 -5.55 1.82
C CYS A 96 5.62 -6.85 2.02
N VAL A 97 5.34 -7.55 3.12
CA VAL A 97 5.93 -8.84 3.45
C VAL A 97 4.85 -9.83 3.87
N ALA A 98 5.04 -11.11 3.56
CA ALA A 98 4.28 -12.20 4.17
C ALA A 98 5.01 -12.75 5.39
N ALA A 99 4.27 -13.08 6.43
CA ALA A 99 4.77 -13.70 7.66
C ALA A 99 3.74 -14.70 8.19
N THR A 100 4.13 -15.58 9.10
CA THR A 100 3.22 -16.53 9.76
C THR A 100 2.68 -16.01 11.10
N THR A 101 2.88 -14.72 11.38
CA THR A 101 2.43 -14.05 12.61
C THR A 101 1.70 -12.74 12.32
N PRO A 102 0.66 -12.40 13.11
CA PRO A 102 -0.07 -11.13 12.99
C PRO A 102 0.76 -9.91 13.41
N GLU A 103 1.80 -10.10 14.24
CA GLU A 103 2.79 -9.06 14.57
C GLU A 103 4.21 -9.48 14.16
N LEU A 104 4.97 -8.53 13.61
CA LEU A 104 6.38 -8.73 13.27
C LEU A 104 7.28 -8.39 14.47
N GLN A 105 8.16 -9.31 14.83
CA GLN A 105 9.19 -9.12 15.84
C GLN A 105 10.59 -9.13 15.20
N PRO A 106 11.62 -8.60 15.87
CA PRO A 106 12.99 -8.75 15.41
C PRO A 106 13.34 -10.23 15.21
N GLY A 107 13.68 -10.61 13.98
CA GLY A 107 14.01 -11.99 13.61
C GLY A 107 12.83 -12.85 13.11
N SER A 108 11.62 -12.29 13.00
CA SER A 108 10.51 -12.96 12.30
C SER A 108 10.92 -13.42 10.91
N GLN A 109 10.58 -14.64 10.53
CA GLN A 109 10.77 -15.13 9.16
C GLN A 109 9.74 -14.48 8.25
N VAL A 110 10.21 -13.68 7.29
CA VAL A 110 9.35 -12.93 6.37
C VAL A 110 9.72 -13.20 4.92
N TYR A 111 8.73 -13.15 4.04
CA TYR A 111 8.92 -13.22 2.59
C TYR A 111 8.58 -11.87 1.95
N PRO A 112 9.52 -11.20 1.26
CA PRO A 112 9.28 -9.88 0.68
C PRO A 112 8.47 -9.98 -0.62
N ILE A 113 7.33 -9.29 -0.64
CA ILE A 113 6.42 -9.18 -1.79
C ILE A 113 6.70 -7.87 -2.54
N ILE A 114 6.64 -6.75 -1.82
CA ILE A 114 6.97 -5.40 -2.32
C ILE A 114 8.12 -4.86 -1.47
N SER A 115 9.14 -4.33 -2.12
CA SER A 115 10.30 -3.72 -1.45
C SER A 115 10.82 -2.56 -2.27
N ASN A 116 11.94 -1.97 -1.83
CA ASN A 116 12.66 -0.94 -2.59
C ASN A 116 11.75 0.24 -3.00
N LYS A 117 10.87 0.65 -2.08
CA LYS A 117 9.96 1.80 -2.21
C LYS A 117 8.96 1.61 -3.35
N GLY A 118 8.22 0.51 -3.33
CA GLY A 118 7.14 0.22 -4.28
C GLY A 118 7.52 -0.64 -5.49
N CYS A 119 8.65 -1.37 -5.47
CA CYS A 119 8.97 -2.37 -6.49
C CYS A 119 8.35 -3.73 -6.10
N LEU A 120 7.39 -4.22 -6.89
CA LEU A 120 6.77 -5.53 -6.71
C LEU A 120 7.76 -6.63 -7.10
N LEU A 121 8.45 -7.22 -6.12
CA LEU A 121 9.44 -8.26 -6.38
C LEU A 121 8.79 -9.55 -6.90
N GLU A 122 7.56 -9.82 -6.46
CA GLU A 122 6.84 -11.04 -6.85
C GLU A 122 6.50 -11.06 -8.35
N SER A 123 6.41 -9.92 -9.05
CA SER A 123 6.19 -9.91 -10.51
C SER A 123 7.37 -10.43 -11.32
N MET A 124 8.59 -10.38 -10.77
CA MET A 124 9.75 -10.98 -11.42
C MET A 124 9.71 -12.52 -11.33
N ARG A 125 9.23 -13.04 -10.19
CA ARG A 125 9.25 -14.48 -9.87
C ARG A 125 7.99 -15.16 -10.40
N GLY A 126 6.82 -14.69 -9.98
CA GLY A 126 5.50 -15.15 -10.38
C GLY A 126 4.86 -14.27 -11.45
N SER A 127 3.53 -14.30 -11.50
CA SER A 127 2.71 -13.51 -12.44
C SER A 127 1.93 -12.38 -11.75
N SER A 128 2.45 -11.90 -10.62
CA SER A 128 1.81 -10.84 -9.83
C SER A 128 1.92 -9.49 -10.53
N VAL A 129 0.89 -8.65 -10.39
CA VAL A 129 0.83 -7.35 -11.07
C VAL A 129 0.01 -6.34 -10.27
N PHE A 130 0.27 -5.04 -10.45
CA PHE A 130 -0.66 -4.01 -10.01
C PHE A 130 -1.71 -3.76 -11.08
N LEU A 131 -2.99 -3.77 -10.72
CA LEU A 131 -4.06 -3.47 -11.67
C LEU A 131 -4.19 -1.95 -11.88
N PRO A 132 -4.65 -1.51 -13.07
CA PRO A 132 -4.97 -0.10 -13.31
C PRO A 132 -5.88 0.48 -12.24
N ARG A 133 -5.57 1.68 -11.77
CA ARG A 133 -6.33 2.33 -10.70
C ARG A 133 -7.70 2.77 -11.20
N TYR A 134 -8.72 2.52 -10.40
CA TYR A 134 -10.03 3.16 -10.57
C TYR A 134 -10.10 4.54 -9.88
N HIS A 135 -9.24 4.78 -8.87
CA HIS A 135 -9.13 6.04 -8.13
C HIS A 135 -7.71 6.20 -7.59
N SER A 136 -7.17 7.43 -7.54
CA SER A 136 -5.77 7.66 -7.11
C SER A 136 -5.51 7.20 -5.66
N SER A 137 -6.50 7.31 -4.77
CA SER A 137 -6.38 6.85 -3.38
C SER A 137 -6.63 5.38 -3.17
N ALA A 138 -6.70 4.58 -4.23
CA ALA A 138 -6.83 3.14 -4.14
C ALA A 138 -5.80 2.44 -5.02
N ILE A 139 -5.38 1.26 -4.60
CA ILE A 139 -4.45 0.40 -5.33
C ILE A 139 -4.89 -1.05 -5.16
N ILE A 140 -4.79 -1.84 -6.23
CA ILE A 140 -5.06 -3.27 -6.21
C ILE A 140 -3.80 -4.00 -6.65
N LEU A 141 -3.26 -4.81 -5.74
CA LEU A 141 -2.22 -5.78 -6.02
C LEU A 141 -2.89 -7.12 -6.35
N TYR A 142 -2.73 -7.57 -7.60
CA TYR A 142 -3.15 -8.90 -8.03
C TYR A 142 -2.00 -9.88 -7.78
N LEU A 143 -1.92 -10.37 -6.55
CA LEU A 143 -0.83 -11.23 -6.07
C LEU A 143 -1.14 -12.68 -6.44
N GLN A 144 -0.22 -13.36 -7.12
CA GLN A 144 -0.28 -14.81 -7.27
C GLN A 144 0.16 -15.46 -5.96
N SER A 145 -0.65 -16.37 -5.42
CA SER A 145 -0.30 -17.10 -4.20
C SER A 145 0.93 -17.98 -4.44
N PHE A 146 1.80 -18.03 -3.44
CA PHE A 146 3.10 -18.69 -3.52
C PHE A 146 3.29 -19.63 -2.33
N LYS A 147 4.29 -20.50 -2.43
CA LYS A 147 4.56 -21.52 -1.42
C LYS A 147 5.23 -20.87 -0.20
N PHE A 148 4.44 -20.47 0.78
CA PHE A 148 4.89 -19.93 2.06
C PHE A 148 3.85 -20.26 3.14
N GLY A 149 4.29 -20.73 4.32
CA GLY A 149 3.39 -21.12 5.41
C GLY A 149 2.29 -22.11 4.98
N LEU A 150 2.61 -23.13 4.18
CA LEU A 150 1.60 -24.07 3.66
C LEU A 150 0.88 -24.79 4.82
N GLY A 151 -0.44 -24.67 4.85
CA GLY A 151 -1.27 -25.22 5.94
C GLY A 151 -1.16 -24.45 7.27
N GLU A 152 -0.42 -23.35 7.29
CA GLU A 152 -0.33 -22.42 8.42
C GLU A 152 -1.10 -21.13 8.08
N GLU A 153 -1.34 -20.31 9.12
CA GLU A 153 -1.86 -18.96 8.91
C GLU A 153 -0.76 -18.04 8.37
N VAL A 154 -1.08 -17.30 7.32
CA VAL A 154 -0.22 -16.31 6.68
C VAL A 154 -0.86 -14.93 6.81
N TYR A 155 -0.02 -13.95 7.13
CA TYR A 155 -0.39 -12.55 7.30
C TYR A 155 0.44 -11.71 6.33
N ILE A 156 -0.22 -10.80 5.61
CA ILE A 156 0.43 -9.84 4.72
C ILE A 156 0.49 -8.49 5.43
N HIS A 157 1.71 -8.07 5.72
CA HIS A 157 2.02 -6.80 6.37
C HIS A 157 2.44 -5.81 5.30
N CYS A 158 1.72 -4.69 5.20
CA CYS A 158 1.99 -3.66 4.21
C CYS A 158 2.14 -2.28 4.84
N LYS A 159 3.20 -1.58 4.46
CA LYS A 159 3.36 -0.15 4.70
C LYS A 159 2.70 0.62 3.56
N LEU A 160 1.52 1.16 3.85
CA LEU A 160 0.76 2.01 2.95
C LEU A 160 1.24 3.46 3.09
N VAL A 161 1.28 4.20 1.98
CA VAL A 161 1.69 5.61 1.95
C VAL A 161 0.69 6.41 1.13
N ALA A 162 0.07 7.43 1.73
CA ALA A 162 -0.70 8.43 1.02
C ALA A 162 0.20 9.62 0.67
N TRP A 163 0.26 10.00 -0.60
CA TRP A 163 1.24 10.96 -1.14
C TRP A 163 0.62 11.97 -2.11
N ASP A 164 1.30 13.09 -2.36
CA ASP A 164 0.93 14.04 -3.40
C ASP A 164 1.18 13.46 -4.80
N PRO A 165 0.15 13.28 -5.65
CA PRO A 165 0.30 12.69 -6.99
C PRO A 165 1.22 13.49 -7.92
N ASN A 166 1.48 14.77 -7.64
CA ASN A 166 2.30 15.63 -8.50
C ASN A 166 3.80 15.56 -8.20
N ILE A 167 4.20 14.84 -7.15
CA ILE A 167 5.59 14.82 -6.65
C ILE A 167 6.12 13.37 -6.64
N LEU A 168 6.11 12.70 -7.79
CA LEU A 168 6.65 11.34 -7.91
C LEU A 168 8.17 11.35 -8.09
N ASP A 169 8.83 10.36 -7.49
CA ASP A 169 10.25 10.09 -7.65
C ASP A 169 10.56 8.61 -7.42
N GLU A 170 11.83 8.23 -7.47
CA GLU A 170 12.29 6.86 -7.19
C GLU A 170 11.88 6.34 -5.80
N SER A 171 11.44 7.19 -4.88
CA SER A 171 10.96 6.83 -3.55
C SER A 171 9.44 6.81 -3.41
N LYS A 172 8.69 7.23 -4.44
CA LYS A 172 7.23 7.33 -4.45
C LYS A 172 6.70 6.86 -5.81
N LYS A 173 6.55 5.54 -5.91
CA LYS A 173 6.18 4.83 -7.14
C LYS A 173 5.49 3.50 -6.81
N ALA A 174 4.82 2.92 -7.80
CA ALA A 174 4.34 1.53 -7.77
C ALA A 174 4.76 0.88 -9.09
N CYS A 175 5.72 -0.05 -9.02
CA CYS A 175 6.34 -0.66 -10.19
C CYS A 175 6.12 -2.17 -10.17
N HIS A 176 5.84 -2.75 -11.34
CA HIS A 176 5.86 -4.20 -11.54
C HIS A 176 6.70 -4.54 -12.77
N TYR A 177 7.23 -5.76 -12.80
CA TYR A 177 8.05 -6.26 -13.90
C TYR A 177 7.15 -6.93 -14.93
N VAL A 178 7.24 -6.48 -16.18
CA VAL A 178 6.49 -7.04 -17.31
C VAL A 178 7.41 -8.00 -18.06
N LYS A 179 7.11 -9.30 -17.99
CA LYS A 179 7.98 -10.36 -18.54
C LYS A 179 8.07 -10.30 -20.07
N GLU A 180 6.99 -9.88 -20.72
CA GLU A 180 6.88 -9.71 -22.17
C GLU A 180 7.83 -8.63 -22.69
N ASN A 181 7.98 -7.54 -21.93
CA ASN A 181 8.83 -6.40 -22.29
C ASN A 181 10.25 -6.51 -21.69
N GLY A 182 10.45 -7.43 -20.75
CA GLY A 182 11.74 -7.62 -20.07
C GLY A 182 12.17 -6.41 -19.24
N GLY A 183 11.21 -5.72 -18.60
CA GLY A 183 11.51 -4.49 -17.86
C GLY A 183 10.47 -4.11 -16.82
N TRP A 184 10.85 -3.18 -15.95
CA TRP A 184 9.97 -2.58 -14.95
C TRP A 184 9.07 -1.51 -15.57
N GLU A 185 7.78 -1.56 -15.26
CA GLU A 185 6.79 -0.59 -15.69
C GLU A 185 6.19 0.15 -14.48
N LEU A 186 6.00 1.46 -14.62
CA LEU A 186 5.31 2.27 -13.63
C LEU A 186 3.80 2.14 -13.82
N LEU A 187 3.08 1.79 -12.73
CA LEU A 187 1.63 1.60 -12.74
C LEU A 187 0.87 2.81 -13.29
N ASP A 188 1.22 4.00 -12.80
CA ASP A 188 0.44 5.22 -13.01
C ASP A 188 0.66 5.85 -14.40
N ASP A 189 1.87 5.69 -14.95
CA ASP A 189 2.24 6.21 -16.27
C ASP A 189 3.40 5.38 -16.86
N PRO A 190 3.11 4.42 -17.75
CA PRO A 190 4.14 3.59 -18.38
C PRO A 190 5.22 4.39 -19.13
N PHE A 191 4.91 5.62 -19.61
CA PHE A 191 5.90 6.47 -20.27
C PHE A 191 6.95 7.04 -19.30
N GLN A 192 6.69 6.98 -17.99
CA GLN A 192 7.61 7.39 -16.93
C GLN A 192 8.27 6.21 -16.20
N SER A 193 8.32 5.04 -16.83
CA SER A 193 8.95 3.83 -16.26
C SER A 193 10.45 3.97 -15.96
N SER A 194 11.10 5.05 -16.40
CA SER A 194 12.46 5.40 -15.95
C SER A 194 12.55 5.59 -14.43
N LEU A 195 11.47 5.97 -13.75
CA LEU A 195 11.37 6.01 -12.28
C LEU A 195 11.51 4.63 -11.62
N CYS A 196 11.20 3.57 -12.36
CA CYS A 196 11.31 2.19 -11.90
C CYS A 196 12.67 1.54 -12.21
N SER A 197 13.56 2.23 -12.94
CA SER A 197 14.89 1.68 -13.30
C SER A 197 15.75 1.30 -12.08
N CYS A 198 15.52 1.94 -10.93
CA CYS A 198 16.20 1.60 -9.68
C CYS A 198 15.71 0.29 -9.04
N CYS A 199 14.64 -0.34 -9.54
CA CYS A 199 14.10 -1.59 -8.99
C CYS A 199 15.04 -2.80 -9.19
N ASP A 200 15.90 -2.76 -10.21
CA ASP A 200 16.99 -3.74 -10.39
C ASP A 200 18.21 -3.48 -9.48
N SER A 201 18.20 -2.36 -8.76
CA SER A 201 19.26 -1.97 -7.83
C SER A 201 18.65 -1.41 -6.53
N THR A 202 19.15 -0.30 -6.01
CA THR A 202 18.64 0.31 -4.78
C THR A 202 18.09 1.70 -5.09
N CYS A 203 16.79 1.88 -4.88
CA CYS A 203 16.09 3.14 -5.04
C CYS A 203 16.44 4.10 -3.90
N LYS A 204 16.96 5.28 -4.26
CA LYS A 204 17.44 6.25 -3.28
C LYS A 204 16.29 7.13 -2.80
N SER A 205 16.31 7.47 -1.52
CA SER A 205 15.55 8.62 -1.03
C SER A 205 16.37 9.87 -1.29
N ARG A 206 15.81 10.86 -1.98
CA ARG A 206 16.49 12.14 -2.20
C ARG A 206 16.54 12.90 -0.86
N ALA A 207 17.71 12.97 -0.22
CA ALA A 207 17.91 13.82 0.94
C ALA A 207 17.94 15.29 0.48
N LYS A 208 16.81 15.99 0.52
CA LYS A 208 16.80 17.45 0.32
C LYS A 208 17.46 18.11 1.54
N ARG A 209 18.67 18.66 1.37
CA ARG A 209 19.26 19.61 2.31
C ARG A 209 18.50 20.94 2.16
N GLY A 210 17.57 21.23 3.06
CA GLY A 210 16.84 22.50 3.09
C GLY A 210 15.72 22.50 4.14
N VAL A 211 15.71 23.51 5.00
CA VAL A 211 14.75 23.74 6.08
C VAL A 211 13.32 23.86 5.52
N GLY A 212 12.39 23.01 6.00
CA GLY A 212 10.94 23.21 5.79
C GLY A 212 10.14 21.95 5.47
N TRP A 213 9.66 21.29 6.52
CA TRP A 213 8.48 20.42 6.61
C TRP A 213 8.45 19.11 5.79
N GLU A 214 8.84 18.01 6.44
CA GLU A 214 8.44 16.65 6.06
C GLU A 214 6.92 16.45 6.29
N SER A 215 6.05 16.72 5.29
CA SER A 215 4.62 16.34 5.38
C SER A 215 3.89 16.12 4.05
N HIS A 216 4.61 15.85 2.96
CA HIS A 216 3.92 15.56 1.69
C HIS A 216 3.28 14.17 1.63
N GLY A 217 3.41 13.37 2.70
CA GLY A 217 2.61 12.17 2.82
C GLY A 217 2.63 11.51 4.19
N TRP A 218 1.70 10.57 4.35
CA TRP A 218 1.42 9.83 5.57
C TRP A 218 1.58 8.35 5.33
N SER A 219 2.19 7.65 6.28
CA SER A 219 2.36 6.20 6.21
C SER A 219 1.59 5.49 7.31
N HIS A 220 1.03 4.33 6.99
CA HIS A 220 0.35 3.45 7.92
C HIS A 220 0.72 1.99 7.65
N ASN A 221 0.98 1.21 8.70
CA ASN A 221 1.23 -0.22 8.58
C ASN A 221 -0.09 -0.96 8.79
N SER A 222 -0.54 -1.67 7.75
CA SER A 222 -1.75 -2.50 7.78
C SER A 222 -1.38 -3.98 7.71
N VAL A 223 -2.23 -4.84 8.27
CA VAL A 223 -2.06 -6.29 8.28
C VAL A 223 -3.32 -6.94 7.73
N LEU A 224 -3.15 -7.83 6.76
CA LEU A 224 -4.21 -8.65 6.16
C LEU A 224 -3.99 -10.11 6.54
N GLY A 225 -4.96 -10.73 7.20
CA GLY A 225 -4.91 -12.13 7.57
C GLY A 225 -5.84 -12.47 8.74
N PRO A 226 -5.93 -13.75 9.13
CA PRO A 226 -5.14 -14.86 8.60
C PRO A 226 -5.61 -15.34 7.23
N LEU A 227 -4.66 -15.67 6.35
CA LEU A 227 -4.87 -16.37 5.08
C LEU A 227 -4.33 -17.80 5.20
N ILE A 228 -4.96 -18.77 4.54
CA ILE A 228 -4.52 -20.16 4.54
C ILE A 228 -4.17 -20.55 3.11
N ILE A 229 -2.90 -20.82 2.84
CA ILE A 229 -2.46 -21.29 1.51
C ILE A 229 -2.55 -22.81 1.47
N GLU A 230 -3.45 -23.33 0.63
CA GLU A 230 -3.65 -24.77 0.48
C GLU A 230 -3.01 -25.30 -0.79
N ASP A 231 -2.31 -26.43 -0.68
CA ASP A 231 -1.83 -27.17 -1.84
C ASP A 231 -2.87 -28.22 -2.26
N PRO A 232 -3.61 -28.02 -3.36
CA PRO A 232 -4.63 -28.96 -3.82
C PRO A 232 -4.06 -30.32 -4.25
N SER A 233 -2.74 -30.46 -4.40
CA SER A 233 -2.08 -31.73 -4.73
C SER A 233 -1.77 -32.61 -3.50
N GLY A 234 -1.68 -32.02 -2.30
CA GLY A 234 -1.34 -32.72 -1.06
C GLY A 234 -2.48 -33.59 -0.49
N SER A 235 -3.74 -33.26 -0.81
CA SER A 235 -4.93 -34.00 -0.37
C SER A 235 -5.11 -35.35 -1.06
N LYS A 236 -4.38 -35.64 -2.15
CA LYS A 236 -4.42 -36.94 -2.83
C LYS A 236 -3.47 -37.99 -2.23
N ALA A 237 -2.52 -37.60 -1.37
CA ALA A 237 -1.51 -38.53 -0.86
C ALA A 237 -1.97 -39.36 0.36
N HIS A 238 -3.09 -39.01 1.00
CA HIS A 238 -3.52 -39.66 2.25
C HIS A 238 -4.59 -40.75 2.11
N ASN A 239 -5.09 -41.03 0.89
CA ASN A 239 -6.19 -41.99 0.65
C ASN A 239 -5.79 -43.28 -0.08
N THR A 240 -4.52 -43.69 -0.07
CA THR A 240 -4.08 -44.92 -0.79
C THR A 240 -3.23 -45.89 0.03
N SER A 241 -3.58 -46.12 1.30
CA SER A 241 -3.00 -47.25 2.06
C SER A 241 -3.92 -47.83 3.13
N VAL A 242 -5.00 -48.48 2.67
CA VAL A 242 -5.68 -49.58 3.39
C VAL A 242 -6.08 -50.55 2.27
N GLY A 243 -5.38 -51.63 1.97
CA GLY A 243 -5.04 -52.76 2.84
C GLY A 243 -5.80 -53.99 2.30
N SER A 244 -5.18 -54.76 1.41
CA SER A 244 -5.64 -56.12 1.07
C SER A 244 -4.56 -57.11 1.50
N VAL A 245 -4.65 -57.54 2.76
CA VAL A 245 -3.93 -58.69 3.28
C VAL A 245 -4.67 -59.95 2.85
N THR A 246 -3.90 -60.89 2.32
CA THR A 246 -4.24 -62.25 1.88
C THR A 246 -4.83 -63.11 2.99
N THR A 247 -5.75 -64.01 2.64
CA THR A 247 -5.97 -65.26 3.37
C THR A 247 -5.94 -66.42 2.38
N ASP A 248 -5.15 -67.43 2.74
CA ASP A 248 -5.07 -68.77 2.14
C ASP A 248 -6.42 -69.48 2.04
#